data_AF-T0TGL6-F1
#
_entry.id   AF-T0TGL6-F1
#
_cell.length_a   1.000
_cell.length_b   1.000
_cell.length_c   1.000
_cell.angle_alpha   90.00
_cell.angle_beta   90.00
_cell.angle_gamma   90.00
#
_symmetry.space_group_name_H-M   'P 1'
#
loop_
_entity.id
_entity.type
_entity.pdbx_description
1 polymer ?
#
loop_
_entity_poly.entity_id
_entity_poly.type
_entity_poly.pdbx_seq_one_letter_code
_entity_poly.pdbx_strand_id
1 'polypeptide(L)'
;MPGVGRKTANVVLAEVYGVPSIAVDTHVSRIAKRLNISAPDADVKEIEQDLMKKIPKKDWILTHHRLIFFGRYHCLAKKPNCDICPVQTYCKFYKENIKNN
;
A
#
# COMPACT_ATOMS: atom_id res chain seq x y z
N MET A 1 -17.56 9.16 -35.36
CA MET A 1 -16.41 9.74 -34.64
C MET A 1 -15.73 8.65 -33.80
N PRO A 2 -14.43 8.40 -33.99
CA PRO A 2 -13.60 7.53 -33.16
C PRO A 2 -13.25 8.28 -31.86
N GLY A 3 -13.22 7.62 -30.69
CA GLY A 3 -12.77 8.33 -29.48
C GLY A 3 -12.99 7.72 -28.11
N VAL A 4 -13.75 6.63 -27.95
CA VAL A 4 -13.85 5.98 -26.63
C VAL A 4 -12.88 4.80 -26.58
N GLY A 5 -11.68 5.09 -26.10
CA GLY A 5 -10.61 4.12 -25.96
C GLY A 5 -11.03 2.97 -25.03
N ARG A 6 -10.69 1.74 -25.43
CA ARG A 6 -10.80 0.49 -24.66
C ARG A 6 -10.12 0.51 -23.26
N LYS A 7 -9.54 1.63 -22.84
CA LYS A 7 -8.88 1.82 -21.54
C LYS A 7 -9.82 2.16 -20.39
N THR A 8 -11.04 2.63 -20.64
CA THR A 8 -11.95 3.07 -19.57
C THR A 8 -12.88 1.96 -19.06
N ALA A 9 -13.12 0.91 -19.86
CA ALA A 9 -14.05 -0.16 -19.49
C ALA A 9 -13.46 -1.16 -18.46
N ASN A 10 -12.15 -1.40 -18.47
CA ASN A 10 -11.54 -2.40 -17.59
C ASN A 10 -11.33 -1.93 -16.13
N VAL A 11 -11.34 -0.63 -15.88
CA VAL A 11 -11.23 -0.10 -14.50
C VAL A 11 -12.53 -0.30 -13.73
N VAL A 12 -13.67 -0.15 -14.39
CA VAL A 12 -15.01 -0.32 -13.78
C VAL A 12 -15.36 -1.80 -13.60
N LEU A 13 -14.93 -2.66 -14.53
CA LEU A 13 -15.21 -4.10 -14.49
C LEU A 13 -14.50 -4.83 -13.32
N ALA A 14 -13.34 -4.37 -12.87
CA ALA A 14 -12.67 -4.92 -11.69
C ALA A 14 -13.35 -4.51 -10.37
N GLU A 15 -13.92 -3.29 -10.34
CA GLU A 15 -14.64 -2.75 -9.17
C GLU A 15 -16.03 -3.38 -8.99
N VAL A 16 -16.64 -3.84 -10.09
CA VAL A 16 -18.00 -4.43 -10.12
C VAL A 16 -18.01 -5.95 -9.89
N TYR A 17 -16.93 -6.70 -10.20
CA TYR A 17 -16.92 -8.17 -10.09
C TYR A 17 -16.63 -8.73 -8.69
N GLY A 18 -16.62 -7.89 -7.65
CA GLY A 18 -16.93 -8.34 -6.29
C GLY A 18 -15.96 -9.35 -5.67
N VAL A 19 -14.71 -9.38 -6.12
CA VAL A 19 -13.61 -9.95 -5.34
C VAL A 19 -12.87 -8.78 -4.71
N PRO A 20 -13.18 -8.41 -3.46
CA PRO A 20 -12.37 -7.45 -2.75
C PRO A 20 -10.94 -7.99 -2.79
N SER A 21 -10.01 -7.20 -3.26
CA SER A 21 -8.59 -7.49 -3.16
C SER A 21 -7.87 -6.19 -2.93
N ILE A 22 -6.73 -6.24 -2.24
CA ILE A 22 -5.95 -5.04 -1.96
C ILE A 22 -4.96 -4.91 -3.09
N ALA A 23 -5.22 -4.01 -4.05
CA ALA A 23 -4.28 -3.75 -5.12
C ALA A 23 -2.94 -3.25 -4.54
N VAL A 24 -1.86 -3.97 -4.80
CA VAL A 24 -0.53 -3.61 -4.30
C VAL A 24 0.21 -2.81 -5.36
N ASP A 25 0.34 -1.51 -5.13
CA ASP A 25 1.15 -0.62 -5.96
C ASP A 25 2.53 -0.34 -5.32
N THR A 26 3.30 0.57 -5.92
CA THR A 26 4.63 0.94 -5.41
C THR A 26 4.59 1.62 -4.03
N HIS A 27 3.49 2.29 -3.67
CA HIS A 27 3.30 2.91 -2.36
C HIS A 27 2.97 1.85 -1.31
N VAL A 28 1.96 1.02 -1.59
CA VAL A 28 1.51 -0.08 -0.74
C VAL A 28 2.65 -1.04 -0.48
N SER A 29 3.36 -1.49 -1.52
CA SER A 29 4.51 -2.40 -1.40
C SER A 29 5.61 -1.81 -0.52
N ARG A 30 5.98 -0.55 -0.73
CA ARG A 30 7.00 0.13 0.08
C ARG A 30 6.59 0.22 1.55
N ILE A 31 5.34 0.59 1.84
CA ILE A 31 4.85 0.72 3.21
C ILE A 31 4.79 -0.64 3.88
N ALA A 32 4.26 -1.67 3.21
CA ALA A 32 4.16 -3.02 3.76
C ALA A 32 5.52 -3.54 4.21
N LYS A 33 6.56 -3.33 3.39
CA LYS A 33 7.95 -3.71 3.71
C LYS A 33 8.52 -2.86 4.85
N ARG A 34 8.36 -1.54 4.82
CA ARG A 34 8.91 -0.62 5.85
C ARG A 34 8.29 -0.82 7.24
N LEU A 35 7.00 -1.10 7.29
CA LEU A 35 6.26 -1.38 8.53
C LEU A 35 6.40 -2.84 8.98
N ASN A 36 7.15 -3.67 8.25
CA ASN A 36 7.30 -5.10 8.54
C ASN A 36 5.95 -5.83 8.59
N ILE A 37 5.02 -5.42 7.72
CA ILE A 37 3.78 -6.13 7.44
C ILE A 37 4.10 -7.38 6.60
N SER A 38 5.01 -7.22 5.64
CA SER A 38 5.54 -8.27 4.76
C SER A 38 7.06 -8.23 4.74
N ALA A 39 7.68 -9.33 4.31
CA ALA A 39 9.14 -9.45 4.24
C ALA A 39 9.74 -8.45 3.23
N PRO A 40 11.00 -7.99 3.43
CA PRO A 40 11.66 -7.03 2.53
C PRO A 40 11.75 -7.51 1.07
N ASP A 41 11.92 -8.81 0.86
CA ASP A 41 12.00 -9.50 -0.42
C ASP A 41 10.63 -9.96 -0.96
N ALA A 42 9.56 -9.79 -0.18
CA ALA A 42 8.23 -10.26 -0.55
C ALA A 42 7.77 -9.72 -1.90
N ASP A 43 7.16 -10.58 -2.70
CA ASP A 43 6.58 -10.21 -3.98
C ASP A 43 5.20 -9.52 -3.81
N VAL A 44 4.62 -9.05 -4.91
CA VAL A 44 3.34 -8.34 -4.90
C VAL A 44 2.21 -9.21 -4.36
N LYS A 45 2.22 -10.51 -4.68
CA LYS A 45 1.17 -11.46 -4.31
C LYS A 45 1.26 -11.83 -2.83
N GLU A 46 2.47 -12.00 -2.32
CA GLU A 46 2.73 -12.22 -0.89
C GLU A 46 2.27 -11.03 -0.05
N ILE A 47 2.59 -9.80 -0.51
CA ILE A 47 2.15 -8.57 0.17
C ILE A 47 0.62 -8.47 0.17
N GLU A 48 -0.04 -8.76 -0.95
CA GLU A 48 -1.50 -8.75 -1.04
C GLU A 48 -2.11 -9.75 -0.04
N GLN A 49 -1.60 -10.98 0.00
CA GLN A 49 -2.07 -12.00 0.92
C GLN A 49 -1.84 -11.63 2.39
N ASP A 50 -0.70 -11.07 2.74
CA ASP A 50 -0.40 -10.64 4.10
C ASP A 50 -1.35 -9.53 4.56
N LEU A 51 -1.63 -8.57 3.67
CA LEU A 51 -2.58 -7.50 3.94
C LEU A 51 -4.00 -8.04 4.10
N MET A 52 -4.44 -8.96 3.22
CA MET A 52 -5.75 -9.61 3.32
C MET A 52 -5.91 -10.45 4.60
N LYS A 53 -4.84 -11.08 5.10
CA LYS A 53 -4.85 -11.84 6.36
C LYS A 53 -4.94 -10.94 7.60
N LYS A 54 -4.36 -9.73 7.54
CA LYS A 54 -4.28 -8.81 8.69
C LYS A 54 -5.43 -7.81 8.75
N ILE A 55 -6.05 -7.49 7.61
CA ILE A 55 -7.09 -6.45 7.51
C ILE A 55 -8.44 -7.13 7.29
N PRO A 56 -9.50 -6.74 8.03
CA PRO A 56 -10.86 -7.23 7.76
C PRO A 56 -11.31 -6.92 6.32
N LYS A 57 -11.99 -7.87 5.66
CA LYS A 57 -12.43 -7.76 4.26
C LYS A 57 -13.23 -6.49 3.94
N LYS A 58 -14.03 -6.01 4.90
CA LYS A 58 -14.81 -4.76 4.79
C LYS A 58 -13.94 -3.51 4.63
N ASP A 59 -12.70 -3.56 5.10
CA ASP A 59 -11.79 -2.41 5.16
C ASP A 59 -10.73 -2.43 4.04
N TRP A 60 -10.76 -3.41 3.14
CA TRP A 60 -9.73 -3.58 2.09
C TRP A 60 -9.62 -2.36 1.17
N ILE A 61 -10.74 -1.88 0.63
CA ILE A 61 -10.77 -0.70 -0.27
C ILE A 61 -10.31 0.55 0.47
N LEU A 62 -10.83 0.77 1.68
CA LEU A 62 -10.48 1.94 2.49
C LEU A 62 -8.99 1.93 2.87
N THR A 63 -8.47 0.76 3.25
CA THR A 63 -7.07 0.60 3.62
C THR A 63 -6.15 0.77 2.42
N HIS A 64 -6.53 0.27 1.25
CA HIS A 64 -5.81 0.49 0.00
C HIS A 64 -5.62 1.99 -0.29
N HIS A 65 -6.70 2.77 -0.28
CA HIS A 65 -6.61 4.22 -0.48
C HIS A 65 -5.75 4.91 0.58
N ARG A 66 -5.93 4.54 1.87
CA ARG A 66 -5.13 5.10 2.97
C ARG A 66 -3.64 4.83 2.79
N LEU A 67 -3.25 3.62 2.37
CA LEU A 67 -1.86 3.27 2.12
C LEU A 67 -1.29 4.04 0.93
N ILE A 68 -2.05 4.22 -0.15
CA ILE A 68 -1.61 5.06 -1.28
C ILE A 68 -1.36 6.50 -0.82
N PHE A 69 -2.34 7.11 -0.15
CA PHE A 69 -2.24 8.49 0.31
C PHE A 69 -1.08 8.67 1.29
N PHE A 70 -0.95 7.76 2.25
CA PHE A 70 0.15 7.76 3.20
C PHE A 70 1.50 7.63 2.49
N GLY A 71 1.63 6.73 1.52
CA GLY A 71 2.88 6.53 0.79
C GLY A 71 3.22 7.68 -0.15
N ARG A 72 2.21 8.39 -0.64
CA ARG A 72 2.39 9.52 -1.55
C ARG A 72 2.76 10.81 -0.83
N TYR A 73 2.17 11.08 0.33
CA TYR A 73 2.30 12.37 1.00
C TYR A 73 3.13 12.33 2.29
N HIS A 74 3.37 11.14 2.85
CA HIS A 74 4.01 11.01 4.16
C HIS A 74 5.21 10.05 4.13
N CYS A 75 5.00 8.78 3.76
CA CYS A 75 6.07 7.78 3.64
C CYS A 75 6.72 7.81 2.25
N LEU A 76 7.36 8.95 1.96
CA LEU A 76 8.04 9.22 0.69
C LEU A 76 9.19 8.23 0.44
N ALA A 77 9.50 7.96 -0.83
CA ALA A 77 10.51 6.98 -1.21
C ALA A 77 11.91 7.36 -0.73
N LYS A 78 12.34 8.62 -0.93
CA LYS A 78 13.68 9.10 -0.58
C LYS A 78 13.79 9.65 0.83
N LYS A 79 12.98 10.67 1.17
CA LYS A 79 13.00 11.35 2.47
C LYS A 79 11.62 11.25 3.14
N PRO A 80 11.30 10.14 3.82
CA PRO A 80 10.02 9.99 4.50
C PRO A 80 9.92 10.94 5.69
N ASN A 81 8.70 11.42 5.99
CA ASN A 81 8.44 12.33 7.11
C ASN A 81 8.34 11.57 8.45
N CYS A 82 9.38 10.82 8.80
CA CYS A 82 9.38 9.94 9.97
C CYS A 82 9.21 10.67 11.30
N ASP A 83 9.69 11.91 11.41
CA ASP A 83 9.66 12.70 12.65
C ASP A 83 8.23 13.02 13.13
N ILE A 84 7.28 13.10 12.18
CA ILE A 84 5.88 13.38 12.45
C ILE A 84 4.99 12.16 12.16
N CYS A 85 5.58 10.96 12.07
CA CYS A 85 4.87 9.78 11.64
C CYS A 85 4.05 9.16 12.76
N PRO A 86 2.71 9.02 12.61
CA PRO A 86 1.86 8.50 13.67
C PRO A 86 2.11 7.02 13.99
N VAL A 87 2.76 6.29 13.08
CA VAL A 87 3.08 4.85 13.22
C VAL A 87 4.59 4.60 13.39
N GLN A 88 5.36 5.64 13.71
CA GLN A 88 6.81 5.58 13.90
C GLN A 88 7.25 4.53 14.92
N THR A 89 6.51 4.41 16.03
CA THR A 89 6.77 3.44 17.12
C THR A 89 6.66 1.98 16.67
N TYR A 90 5.84 1.71 15.65
CA TYR A 90 5.65 0.38 15.06
C TYR A 90 6.50 0.14 13.81
N CYS A 91 7.09 1.19 13.24
CA CYS A 91 7.83 1.12 11.99
C CYS A 91 9.23 0.52 12.19
N LYS A 92 9.47 -0.67 11.61
CA LYS A 92 10.79 -1.32 11.62
C LYS A 92 11.85 -0.48 10.88
N PHE A 93 11.50 0.04 9.70
CA PHE A 93 12.39 0.89 8.91
C PHE A 93 12.92 2.10 9.71
N TYR A 94 12.04 2.76 10.47
CA TYR A 94 12.42 3.90 11.31
C TYR A 94 13.42 3.48 12.39
N LYS A 95 13.14 2.40 13.11
CA LYS A 95 14.00 1.90 14.19
C LYS A 95 15.39 1.51 13.70
N GLU A 96 15.49 0.96 12.50
CA GLU A 96 16.75 0.47 11.95
C GLU A 96 17.56 1.55 11.24
N ASN A 97 16.91 2.41 10.44
CA ASN A 97 17.59 3.29 9.48
C ASN A 97 17.56 4.78 9.86
N ILE A 98 16.64 5.21 10.73
CA ILE A 98 16.47 6.63 11.06
C ILE A 98 16.83 6.90 12.53
N LYS A 99 16.41 6.04 13.46
CA LYS A 99 16.74 6.22 14.89
C LYS A 99 18.23 6.05 15.20
N ASN A 100 18.94 5.26 14.40
CA ASN A 100 20.37 4.96 14.59
C ASN A 100 21.30 5.87 13.77
N ASN A 101 20.74 6.84 13.04
CA ASN A 101 21.47 7.91 12.36
C ASN A 101 21.30 9.22 13.14
#